data_AF-A0A929B9V0-F1
#
_entry.id   AF-A0A929B9V0-F1
#
_cell.length_a   1.000
_cell.length_b   1.000
_cell.length_c   1.000
_cell.angle_alpha   90.00
_cell.angle_beta   90.00
_cell.angle_gamma   90.00
#
_symmetry.space_group_name_H-M   'P 1'
#
loop_
_entity.id
_entity.type
_entity.pdbx_description
1 polymer ?
#
loop_
_entity_poly.entity_id
_entity_poly.type
_entity_poly.pdbx_seq_one_letter_code
_entity_poly.pdbx_strand_id
1 'polypeptide(L)' 'MSSPDAQDSGVPDPTVLARKDDDGQDAVDAVAAAVADLDQIEDLPVAEHVRRFEAAHTALTDALAKADNLQAGTNANRS' A
#
# COMPACT_ATOMS: atom_id res chain seq x y z
N MET A 1 36.58 17.85 -28.96
CA MET A 1 35.65 16.98 -29.73
C MET A 1 35.89 15.57 -29.18
N SER A 2 35.02 14.90 -28.43
CA SER A 2 33.58 15.05 -28.22
C SER A 2 33.21 14.48 -26.84
N SER A 3 32.30 15.17 -26.14
CA SER A 3 31.33 14.54 -25.25
C SER A 3 29.96 15.00 -25.77
N PRO A 4 28.93 14.14 -25.77
CA PRO A 4 28.20 14.00 -24.50
C PRO A 4 27.77 12.57 -24.18
N ASP A 5 27.84 12.32 -22.88
CA ASP A 5 27.07 11.38 -22.08
C ASP A 5 25.60 11.41 -22.52
N ALA A 6 25.14 10.34 -23.18
CA ALA A 6 23.72 10.11 -23.39
C ALA A 6 23.17 9.54 -22.09
N GLN A 7 22.83 10.44 -21.17
CA GLN A 7 22.08 10.11 -19.97
C GLN A 7 20.74 9.53 -20.40
N ASP A 8 20.66 8.21 -20.33
CA ASP A 8 19.43 7.41 -20.33
C ASP A 8 18.49 8.01 -19.28
N SER A 9 17.68 8.97 -19.71
CA SER A 9 16.70 9.63 -18.88
C SER A 9 15.54 8.66 -18.74
N GLY A 10 15.70 7.72 -17.81
CA GLY A 10 14.69 6.76 -17.40
C GLY A 10 13.49 7.47 -16.76
N VAL A 11 12.64 8.08 -17.59
CA VAL A 11 11.32 8.51 -17.14
C VAL A 11 10.51 7.23 -16.92
N PRO A 12 10.07 6.93 -15.68
CA PRO A 12 9.23 5.78 -15.44
C PRO A 12 7.96 5.90 -16.29
N ASP A 13 7.56 4.79 -16.90
CA ASP A 13 6.35 4.72 -17.72
C ASP A 13 5.14 5.23 -16.91
N PRO A 14 4.34 6.18 -17.44
CA PRO A 14 3.24 6.79 -16.70
C PRO A 14 2.19 5.76 -16.25
N THR A 15 2.09 4.62 -16.94
CA THR A 15 1.19 3.52 -16.59
C THR A 15 1.64 2.80 -15.32
N VAL A 16 2.95 2.75 -15.03
CA VAL A 16 3.48 2.13 -13.81
C VAL A 16 3.24 3.02 -12.61
N LEU A 17 3.34 4.34 -12.78
CA LEU A 17 3.05 5.31 -11.72
C LEU A 17 1.58 5.26 -11.31
N ALA A 18 0.65 5.28 -12.27
CA ALA A 18 -0.79 5.21 -11.99
C ALA A 18 -1.18 3.95 -11.20
N ARG A 19 -0.65 2.78 -11.58
CA ARG A 19 -0.86 1.53 -10.82
C ARG A 19 -0.36 1.62 -9.37
N LYS A 20 0.74 2.33 -9.16
CA LYS A 20 1.37 2.51 -7.85
C LYS A 20 0.51 3.38 -6.92
N ASP A 21 -0.14 4.39 -7.49
CA ASP A 21 -1.11 5.24 -6.79
C ASP A 21 -2.41 4.46 -6.48
N ASP A 22 -2.91 3.67 -7.44
CA ASP A 22 -4.09 2.80 -7.25
C ASP A 22 -3.84 1.75 -6.14
N ASP A 23 -2.70 1.05 -6.17
CA ASP A 23 -2.31 0.05 -5.15
C ASP A 23 -2.25 0.64 -3.74
N GLY A 24 -1.83 1.91 -3.62
CA GLY A 24 -1.78 2.64 -2.37
C GLY A 24 -3.17 3.01 -1.86
N GLN A 25 -4.06 3.48 -2.74
CA GLN A 25 -5.43 3.82 -2.39
C GLN A 25 -6.23 2.57 -1.99
N ASP A 26 -6.08 1.47 -2.72
CA ASP A 26 -6.72 0.18 -2.39
C ASP A 26 -6.33 -0.32 -0.99
N ALA A 27 -5.07 -0.11 -0.60
CA ALA A 27 -4.60 -0.46 0.74
C ALA A 27 -5.25 0.41 1.84
N VAL A 28 -5.41 1.71 1.58
CA VAL A 28 -6.09 2.63 2.50
C VAL A 28 -7.56 2.28 2.64
N ASP A 29 -8.25 1.99 1.54
CA ASP A 29 -9.67 1.65 1.52
C ASP A 29 -9.94 0.32 2.24
N ALA A 30 -9.05 -0.66 2.08
CA ALA A 30 -9.13 -1.94 2.80
C ALA A 30 -9.01 -1.75 4.31
N VAL A 31 -8.08 -0.91 4.78
CA VAL A 31 -7.95 -0.59 6.21
C VAL A 31 -9.17 0.18 6.71
N ALA A 32 -9.67 1.15 5.94
CA ALA A 32 -10.86 1.93 6.31
C ALA A 32 -12.10 1.03 6.46
N ALA A 33 -12.30 0.08 5.55
CA ALA A 33 -13.38 -0.90 5.64
C ALA A 33 -13.23 -1.78 6.89
N ALA A 34 -12.04 -2.33 7.15
CA ALA A 34 -11.81 -3.18 8.31
C ALA A 34 -11.98 -2.43 9.65
N VAL A 35 -11.65 -1.13 9.70
CA VAL A 35 -11.90 -0.27 10.86
C VAL A 35 -13.39 0.02 11.01
N ALA A 36 -14.12 0.27 9.92
CA ALA A 36 -15.56 0.48 9.97
C ALA A 36 -16.31 -0.76 10.49
N ASP A 37 -15.83 -1.97 10.20
CA ASP A 37 -16.40 -3.22 10.73
C ASP A 37 -16.23 -3.38 12.26
N LEU A 38 -15.32 -2.61 12.88
CA LEU A 38 -15.17 -2.55 14.33
C LEU A 38 -16.21 -1.65 15.01
N ASP A 39 -17.00 -0.90 14.24
CA ASP A 39 -18.11 -0.12 14.79
C ASP A 39 -19.17 -1.04 15.40
N GLN A 40 -19.72 -0.65 16.55
CA GLN A 40 -20.72 -1.42 17.31
C GLN A 40 -20.28 -2.85 17.66
N ILE A 41 -18.97 -3.10 17.75
CA ILE A 41 -18.46 -4.42 18.09
C ILE A 41 -18.85 -4.83 19.52
N GLU A 42 -19.10 -3.87 20.41
CA GLU A 42 -19.49 -4.13 21.82
C GLU A 42 -20.79 -4.93 22.00
N ASP A 43 -21.68 -4.92 21.00
CA ASP A 43 -22.97 -5.62 21.04
C ASP A 43 -22.87 -7.08 20.55
N LEU A 44 -21.66 -7.53 20.20
CA LEU A 44 -21.42 -8.83 19.58
C LEU A 44 -20.80 -9.82 20.56
N PRO A 45 -20.84 -11.13 20.28
CA PRO A 45 -20.12 -12.10 21.09
C PRO A 45 -18.60 -11.91 20.95
N VAL A 46 -17.84 -12.17 22.02
CA VAL A 46 -16.37 -12.03 22.06
C VAL A 46 -15.66 -12.75 20.90
N ALA A 47 -16.18 -13.89 20.44
CA ALA A 47 -15.61 -14.58 19.28
C ALA A 47 -15.60 -13.68 18.02
N GLU A 48 -16.63 -12.86 17.85
CA GLU A 48 -16.72 -11.88 16.76
C GLU A 48 -15.77 -10.70 16.97
N HIS A 49 -15.52 -10.29 18.23
CA HIS A 49 -14.54 -9.25 18.53
C HIS A 49 -13.15 -9.64 18.02
N VAL A 50 -12.73 -10.87 18.36
CA VAL A 50 -11.42 -11.40 17.98
C VAL A 50 -11.33 -11.49 16.46
N ARG A 51 -12.34 -12.04 15.78
CA ARG A 51 -12.32 -12.18 14.32
C ARG A 51 -12.18 -10.83 13.60
N ARG A 52 -12.92 -9.81 14.01
CA ARG A 52 -12.86 -8.49 13.35
C ARG A 52 -11.58 -7.74 13.70
N PHE A 53 -11.08 -7.88 14.93
CA PHE A 53 -9.78 -7.34 15.30
C PHE A 53 -8.66 -7.99 14.47
N GLU A 54 -8.67 -9.32 14.30
CA GLU A 54 -7.73 -10.04 13.44
C GLU A 54 -7.81 -9.58 11.98
N ALA A 55 -9.01 -9.32 11.46
CA ALA A 55 -9.21 -8.77 10.12
C ALA A 55 -8.58 -7.36 9.98
N ALA A 56 -8.83 -6.46 10.93
CA ALA A 56 -8.23 -5.12 10.95
C ALA A 56 -6.70 -5.15 11.07
N HIS A 57 -6.17 -6.01 11.94
CA HIS A 57 -4.73 -6.22 12.09
C HIS A 57 -4.09 -6.74 10.79
N THR A 58 -4.75 -7.68 10.12
CA THR A 58 -4.28 -8.24 8.84
C THR A 58 -4.28 -7.18 7.74
N ALA A 59 -5.38 -6.44 7.58
CA ALA A 59 -5.48 -5.35 6.62
C ALA A 59 -4.38 -4.29 6.83
N LEU A 60 -4.11 -3.92 8.08
CA LEU A 60 -3.03 -3.00 8.40
C LEU A 60 -1.64 -3.57 8.06
N THR A 61 -1.40 -4.83 8.39
CA THR A 61 -0.13 -5.50 8.10
C THR A 61 0.13 -5.56 6.59
N ASP A 62 -0.91 -5.91 5.82
CA ASP A 62 -0.83 -5.98 4.35
C ASP A 62 -0.62 -4.60 3.74
N ALA A 63 -1.30 -3.57 4.26
CA ALA A 63 -1.12 -2.19 3.80
C ALA A 63 0.31 -1.67 4.05
N LEU A 64 0.88 -1.95 5.22
CA LEU A 64 2.26 -1.59 5.54
C LEU A 64 3.25 -2.35 4.66
N ALA A 65 3.05 -3.65 4.46
CA ALA A 65 3.90 -4.44 3.57
C ALA A 65 3.84 -3.93 2.13
N LYS A 66 2.67 -3.53 1.63
CA LYS A 66 2.53 -2.88 0.32
C LYS A 66 3.30 -1.56 0.29
N ALA A 67 3.12 -0.69 1.27
CA ALA A 67 3.82 0.59 1.35
C ALA A 67 5.35 0.43 1.33
N ASP A 68 5.88 -0.54 2.08
CA ASP A 68 7.31 -0.87 2.07
C ASP A 68 7.79 -1.29 0.67
N ASN A 69 7.03 -2.11 -0.05
CA ASN A 69 7.35 -2.50 -1.44
C ASN A 69 7.32 -1.30 -2.40
N LEU A 70 6.34 -0.40 -2.25
CA LEU A 70 6.25 0.81 -3.07
C LEU A 70 7.46 1.73 -2.83
N GLN A 71 7.89 1.88 -1.57
CA GLN A 71 9.07 2.66 -1.20
C GLN A 71 10.37 2.01 -1.68
N ALA A 72 10.53 0.69 -1.52
CA ALA A 72 11.70 -0.04 -1.97
C ALA A 72 11.88 0.06 -3.50
N GLY A 73 10.81 -0.10 -4.28
CA GLY A 73 10.86 0.07 -5.73
C GLY A 73 11.18 1.51 -6.16
N THR A 74 10.80 2.51 -5.36
CA THR A 74 11.14 3.92 -5.62
C THR A 74 12.62 4.21 -5.35
N ASN A 75 13.22 3.58 -4.33
CA ASN A 75 14.64 3.72 -4.03
C ASN A 75 15.54 2.94 -5.02
N ALA A 76 15.10 1.79 -5.50
CA ALA A 76 15.82 1.00 -6.51
C ALA A 76 15.97 1.73 -7.86
N ASN A 77 14.98 2.55 -8.24
CA ASN A 77 15.01 3.33 -9.49
C ASN A 77 15.87 4.60 -9.41
N ARG A 78 16.47 4.90 -8.24
CA ARG A 78 17.30 6.09 -7.98
C ARG A 78 18.81 5.79 -7.85
N SER A 79 19.23 4.52 -7.95
CA SER A 79 20.62 4.06 -7.86
C SER A 79 21.17 3.70 -9.23
#